data_AF-M0IZP8-F1
#
_entry.id   AF-M0IZP8-F1
#
_cell.length_a   1.000
_cell.length_b   1.000
_cell.length_c   1.000
_cell.angle_alpha   90.00
_cell.angle_beta   90.00
_cell.angle_gamma   90.00
#
_symmetry.space_group_name_H-M   'P 1'
#
loop_
_entity.id
_entity.type
_entity.pdbx_description
1 polymer ?
#
loop_
_entity_poly.entity_id
_entity_poly.type
_entity_poly.pdbx_seq_one_letter_code
_entity_poly.pdbx_strand_id
1 'polypeptide(L)' 'MSVLELPGRREAWLTAAATLVSYGLILVAMFVVLFVLPYLAFSA' A
#
# COMPACT_ATOMS: atom_id res chain seq x y z
N MET A 1 -27.81 -3.34 17.55
CA MET A 1 -26.47 -2.72 17.47
C MET A 1 -25.97 -2.87 16.04
N SER A 2 -25.91 -1.79 15.27
CA SER A 2 -25.35 -1.82 13.92
C SER A 2 -23.82 -1.92 14.04
N VAL A 3 -23.17 -2.76 13.22
CA VAL A 3 -21.69 -2.90 13.18
C VAL A 3 -20.98 -1.54 13.02
N LEU A 4 -21.72 -0.54 12.51
CA LEU A 4 -21.28 0.82 12.20
C LEU A 4 -20.89 1.69 13.40
N GLU A 5 -21.30 1.34 14.63
CA GLU A 5 -21.14 2.20 15.82
C GLU A 5 -20.07 1.73 16.81
N LEU A 6 -19.24 0.74 16.44
CA LEU A 6 -18.23 0.20 17.35
C LEU A 6 -17.18 1.27 17.73
N PRO A 7 -16.95 1.52 19.03
CA PRO A 7 -15.86 2.39 19.48
C PRO A 7 -14.52 1.81 18.98
N GLY A 8 -13.64 2.65 18.41
CA GLY A 8 -12.39 2.20 17.80
C GLY A 8 -12.40 2.07 16.27
N ARG A 9 -13.57 2.25 15.62
CA ARG A 9 -13.72 2.14 14.16
C ARG A 9 -12.82 3.10 13.39
N ARG A 10 -12.72 4.37 13.83
CA ARG A 10 -11.94 5.40 13.14
C ARG A 10 -10.46 5.06 13.18
N GLU A 11 -9.99 4.58 14.32
CA GLU A 11 -8.63 4.17 14.59
C GLU A 11 -8.27 2.96 13.72
N ALA A 12 -9.16 1.97 13.61
CA ALA A 12 -8.97 0.81 12.75
C ALA A 12 -8.84 1.19 11.26
N TRP A 13 -9.68 2.11 10.76
CA TRP A 13 -9.57 2.61 9.39
C TRP A 13 -8.29 3.42 9.15
N LEU A 14 -7.82 4.18 10.13
CA LEU A 14 -6.54 4.89 10.05
C LEU A 14 -5.36 3.93 9.96
N THR A 15 -5.34 2.88 10.78
CA THR A 15 -4.30 1.84 10.69
C THR A 15 -4.33 1.14 9.35
N ALA A 16 -5.51 0.72 8.88
CA ALA A 16 -5.64 0.07 7.57
C ALA A 16 -5.14 0.96 6.43
N ALA A 17 -5.49 2.25 6.45
CA ALA A 17 -5.00 3.21 5.47
C ALA A 17 -3.48 3.39 5.54
N ALA A 18 -2.92 3.51 6.76
CA ALA A 18 -1.47 3.64 6.97
C ALA A 18 -0.72 2.41 6.44
N THR A 19 -1.21 1.21 6.71
CA THR A 19 -0.65 -0.04 6.18
C THR A 19 -0.73 -0.08 4.67
N LEU A 20 -1.88 0.25 4.08
CA LEU A 20 -2.06 0.23 2.63
C LEU A 20 -1.12 1.21 1.92
N VAL A 21 -0.99 2.43 2.45
CA VAL A 21 -0.09 3.45 1.90
C VAL A 21 1.37 3.02 2.04
N SER A 22 1.78 2.58 3.23
CA SER A 22 3.18 2.24 3.51
C SER A 22 3.62 1.01 2.70
N TYR A 23 2.80 -0.05 2.72
CA TYR A 23 3.09 -1.27 1.97
C TYR A 23 3.00 -1.04 0.47
N GLY A 24 1.99 -0.29 0.01
CA GLY A 24 1.85 0.11 -1.38
C GLY A 24 3.08 0.86 -1.90
N LEU A 25 3.63 1.78 -1.11
CA LEU A 25 4.85 2.50 -1.46
C LEU A 25 6.06 1.57 -1.64
N ILE A 26 6.25 0.62 -0.73
CA ILE A 26 7.33 -0.39 -0.82
C ILE A 26 7.13 -1.26 -2.08
N LEU A 27 5.92 -1.74 -2.32
CA LEU A 27 5.62 -2.55 -3.50
C LEU A 27 5.88 -1.79 -4.80
N VAL A 28 5.51 -0.50 -4.87
CA VAL A 28 5.81 0.35 -6.03
C VAL A 28 7.31 0.50 -6.21
N ALA A 29 8.06 0.76 -5.14
CA ALA A 29 9.52 0.85 -5.20
C ALA A 29 10.15 -0.46 -5.69
N MET A 30 9.71 -1.61 -5.16
CA MET A 30 10.15 -2.93 -5.61
C MET A 30 9.79 -3.18 -7.08
N PHE A 31 8.59 -2.80 -7.51
CA PHE A 31 8.18 -2.91 -8.91
C PHE A 31 9.11 -2.11 -9.84
N VAL A 32 9.44 -0.88 -9.45
CA VAL A 32 10.36 -0.05 -10.23
C VAL A 32 11.74 -0.69 -10.31
N VAL A 33 12.29 -1.13 -9.18
CA VAL A 33 13.64 -1.70 -9.12
C VAL A 33 13.74 -3.02 -9.88
N LEU A 34 12.76 -3.91 -9.71
CA LEU A 34 12.84 -5.28 -10.22
C LEU A 34 12.33 -5.41 -11.65
N PHE A 35 11.47 -4.52 -12.13
CA PHE A 35 10.84 -4.63 -13.45
C PHE A 35 11.13 -3.43 -14.34
N VAL A 36 10.84 -2.21 -13.87
CA VAL A 36 10.98 -1.01 -14.69
C VAL A 36 12.44 -0.74 -15.03
N LEU A 37 13.34 -0.78 -14.05
CA LEU A 37 14.76 -0.55 -14.28
C LEU A 37 15.37 -1.57 -15.26
N PRO A 38 15.18 -2.89 -15.10
CA PRO A 38 15.69 -3.85 -16.08
C PRO A 38 15.08 -3.71 -17.47
N TYR A 39 13.77 -3.45 -17.55
CA TYR A 39 13.11 -3.20 -18.83
C TYR A 39 13.75 -2.01 -19.58
N LEU A 40 13.97 -0.90 -18.87
CA LEU A 40 14.62 0.27 -19.47
C LEU A 40 16.09 0.03 -19.82
N ALA A 41 16.80 -0.80 -19.04
CA ALA A 41 18.21 -1.07 -19.27
C ALA A 41 18.47 -2.05 -20.43
N PHE A 42 17.55 -2.99 -20.68
CA PHE A 42 17.79 -4.12 -21.59
C PHE A 42 16.78 -4.23 -22.74
N SER A 43 15.66 -3.53 -22.70
CA SER A 43 14.57 -3.70 -23.69
C SER A 43 14.11 -2.40 -24.35
N ALA A 44 14.29 -1.25 -23.72
CA ALA A 44 13.99 0.06 -24.31
C ALA A 44 14.95 0.44 -25.44
#